data_AF-A0A536BUN7-F1
#
_entry.id   AF-A0A536BUN7-F1
#
_cell.length_a   1.000
_cell.length_b   1.000
_cell.length_c   1.000
_cell.angle_alpha   90.00
_cell.angle_beta   90.00
_cell.angle_gamma   90.00
#
_symmetry.space_group_name_H-M   'P 1'
#
loop_
_entity.id
_entity.type
_entity.pdbx_description
1 polymer ?
#
loop_
_entity_poly.entity_id
_entity_poly.type
_entity_poly.pdbx_seq_one_letter_code
_entity_poly.pdbx_strand_id
1 'polypeptide(L)'
;RIDHGVAIAEDPELMARVADARIPITVCPTSNVVIANRFRSLVDHPLLAMRDAGLLVTINTDDPAMMDLDLGEEYRRVAEAYTLGAEQLGLFALEGIDSTWLDESDRRALRKEFEGDLVRLRADEPV
;
A
#
# COMPACT_ATOMS: atom_id res chain seq x y z
N ARG A 1 6.83 -10.31 6.86
CA ARG A 1 6.06 -9.04 6.85
C ARG A 1 5.72 -8.65 8.27
N ILE A 2 5.44 -7.38 8.51
CA ILE A 2 4.94 -6.83 9.77
C ILE A 2 3.60 -6.18 9.46
N ASP A 3 2.59 -6.48 10.26
CA ASP A 3 1.26 -5.90 10.06
C ASP A 3 1.12 -4.56 10.78
N HIS A 4 0.52 -3.59 10.08
CA HIS A 4 0.48 -2.15 10.36
C HIS A 4 1.85 -1.48 10.39
N GLY A 5 2.65 -1.69 11.45
CA GLY A 5 4.00 -1.14 11.60
C GLY A 5 4.17 0.38 11.49
N VAL A 6 3.10 1.18 11.40
CA VAL A 6 3.15 2.60 10.99
C VAL A 6 3.94 3.53 11.92
N ALA A 7 4.13 3.15 13.18
CA ALA A 7 4.98 3.89 14.12
C ALA A 7 6.47 3.91 13.69
N ILE A 8 6.88 3.02 12.78
CA ILE A 8 8.23 3.03 12.20
C ILE A 8 8.57 4.37 11.55
N ALA A 9 7.57 5.12 11.06
CA ALA A 9 7.77 6.43 10.45
C ALA A 9 8.37 7.47 11.40
N GLU A 10 8.35 7.21 12.72
CA GLU A 10 8.94 8.08 13.74
C GLU A 10 10.44 7.83 13.95
N ASP A 11 10.99 6.78 13.32
CA ASP A 11 12.40 6.37 13.44
C ASP A 11 13.04 6.17 12.03
N PRO A 12 13.76 7.18 11.52
CA PRO A 12 14.42 7.11 10.22
C PRO A 12 15.49 6.01 10.09
N GLU A 13 16.18 5.67 11.18
CA GLU A 13 17.21 4.62 11.15
C GLU A 13 16.55 3.23 11.02
N LEU A 14 15.45 3.03 11.75
CA LEU A 14 14.67 1.80 11.65
C LEU A 14 14.01 1.68 10.26
N MET A 15 13.47 2.77 9.71
CA MET A 15 12.95 2.80 8.34
C MET A 15 14.00 2.34 7.33
N ALA A 16 15.20 2.93 7.36
CA ALA A 16 16.29 2.55 6.47
C ALA A 16 16.66 1.07 6.59
N ARG A 17 16.78 0.57 7.82
CA ARG A 17 17.09 -0.85 8.07
C ARG A 17 16.02 -1.81 7.55
N VAL A 18 14.74 -1.45 7.69
CA VAL A 18 13.61 -2.26 7.22
C VAL A 18 13.52 -2.23 5.69
N ALA A 19 13.77 -1.07 5.07
CA ALA A 19 13.87 -0.93 3.62
C ALA A 19 15.00 -1.80 3.04
N ASP A 20 16.20 -1.74 3.62
CA ASP A 20 17.37 -2.53 3.21
C ASP A 20 17.09 -4.04 3.30
N ALA A 21 16.41 -4.47 4.35
CA ALA A 21 16.02 -5.86 4.55
C ALA A 21 14.82 -6.29 3.67
N ARG A 22 14.19 -5.35 2.94
CA ARG A 22 12.96 -5.54 2.16
C ARG A 22 11.85 -6.27 2.93
N ILE A 23 11.68 -5.93 4.21
CA ILE A 23 10.61 -6.51 5.04
C ILE A 23 9.29 -5.80 4.71
N PRO A 24 8.25 -6.50 4.21
CA PRO A 24 6.98 -5.85 3.90
C PRO A 24 6.27 -5.32 5.14
N ILE A 25 5.70 -4.13 5.04
CA ILE A 25 4.80 -3.52 6.02
C ILE A 25 3.38 -3.47 5.43
N THR A 26 2.44 -4.21 6.00
CA THR A 26 1.06 -4.21 5.52
C THR A 26 0.28 -3.10 6.20
N VAL A 27 -0.09 -2.08 5.45
CA VAL A 27 -0.72 -0.88 5.99
C VAL A 27 -2.22 -0.94 5.72
N CYS A 28 -3.02 -0.49 6.69
CA CYS A 28 -4.47 -0.39 6.58
C CYS A 28 -4.89 1.05 6.89
N PRO A 29 -4.71 2.00 5.93
CA PRO A 29 -4.82 3.43 6.19
C PRO A 29 -6.13 3.86 6.86
N THR A 30 -7.28 3.39 6.36
CA THR A 30 -8.59 3.70 6.95
C THR A 30 -8.72 3.12 8.36
N SER A 31 -8.27 1.88 8.60
CA SER A 31 -8.27 1.29 9.96
C SER A 31 -7.42 2.10 10.93
N ASN A 32 -6.27 2.60 10.49
CA ASN A 32 -5.39 3.42 11.32
C ASN A 32 -6.03 4.76 11.74
N VAL A 33 -6.98 5.27 10.96
CA VAL A 33 -7.79 6.45 11.29
C VAL A 33 -9.02 6.08 12.12
N VAL A 34 -9.81 5.09 11.69
CA VAL A 34 -11.14 4.80 12.25
C VAL A 34 -11.09 3.90 13.48
N ILE A 35 -10.34 2.79 13.40
CA ILE A 35 -10.30 1.76 14.45
C ILE A 35 -9.21 2.08 15.46
N ALA A 36 -7.97 2.28 14.99
CA ALA A 36 -6.83 2.55 15.86
C ALA A 36 -6.83 4.00 16.39
N ASN A 37 -7.53 4.92 15.72
CA ASN A 37 -7.58 6.35 16.04
C ASN A 37 -6.17 6.96 16.22
N ARG A 38 -5.21 6.52 15.39
CA ARG A 38 -3.80 6.96 15.46
C ARG A 38 -3.58 8.28 14.72
N PHE A 39 -4.30 8.48 13.62
CA PHE A 39 -4.23 9.68 12.78
C PHE A 39 -5.63 10.29 12.65
N ARG A 40 -5.73 11.61 12.54
CA ARG A 40 -7.05 12.29 12.46
C ARG A 40 -7.71 12.10 11.10
N SER A 41 -6.91 11.89 10.06
CA SER A 41 -7.35 11.74 8.69
C SER A 41 -6.29 11.01 7.86
N LEU A 42 -6.64 10.57 6.65
CA LEU A 42 -5.71 9.91 5.74
C LEU A 42 -4.58 10.84 5.28
N VAL A 43 -4.80 12.15 5.22
CA VAL A 43 -3.74 13.12 4.83
C VAL A 43 -2.68 13.29 5.92
N ASP A 44 -2.99 12.95 7.18
CA ASP A 44 -2.02 12.95 8.29
C ASP A 44 -1.23 11.61 8.37
N HIS A 45 -1.58 10.60 7.56
CA HIS A 45 -1.00 9.26 7.65
C HIS A 45 0.40 9.20 6.99
N PRO A 46 1.37 8.43 7.52
CA PRO A 46 2.75 8.40 6.99
C PRO A 46 2.93 7.49 5.76
N LEU A 47 1.85 7.10 5.05
CA LEU A 47 1.92 6.02 4.05
C LEU A 47 2.91 6.37 2.93
N LEU A 48 2.77 7.58 2.36
CA LEU A 48 3.69 8.04 1.33
C LEU A 48 5.12 8.24 1.85
N ALA A 49 5.28 8.83 3.04
CA ALA A 49 6.60 9.04 3.63
C ALA A 49 7.36 7.71 3.84
N MET A 50 6.66 6.66 4.28
CA MET A 50 7.22 5.31 4.40
C MET A 50 7.68 4.76 3.05
N ARG A 51 6.83 4.89 2.02
CA ARG A 51 7.16 4.44 0.66
C ARG A 51 8.33 5.21 0.05
N ASP A 52 8.33 6.53 0.20
CA ASP A 52 9.39 7.42 -0.29
C ASP A 52 10.73 7.16 0.41
N ALA A 53 10.69 6.67 1.66
CA ALA A 53 11.87 6.18 2.39
C ALA A 53 12.33 4.76 1.93
N GLY A 54 11.69 4.18 0.91
CA GLY A 54 12.06 2.90 0.33
C GLY A 54 11.47 1.67 1.02
N LEU A 55 10.55 1.85 1.98
CA LEU A 55 9.86 0.73 2.60
C LEU A 55 8.96 0.06 1.56
N LEU A 56 8.94 -1.27 1.62
CA LEU A 56 7.98 -2.08 0.87
C LEU A 56 6.65 -2.04 1.62
N VAL A 57 5.69 -1.24 1.14
CA VAL A 57 4.42 -0.98 1.81
C VAL A 57 3.23 -1.45 0.97
N THR A 58 2.23 -2.04 1.61
CA THR A 58 1.02 -2.52 0.92
C THR A 58 -0.23 -1.85 1.48
N ILE A 59 -1.27 -1.69 0.65
CA ILE A 59 -2.58 -1.14 1.04
C ILE A 59 -3.55 -2.30 1.25
N ASN A 60 -4.21 -2.36 2.41
CA ASN A 60 -5.12 -3.42 2.83
C ASN A 60 -6.29 -2.84 3.61
N THR A 61 -7.35 -3.63 3.81
CA THR A 61 -8.60 -3.17 4.43
C THR A 61 -8.73 -3.44 5.92
N ASP A 62 -7.94 -4.36 6.49
CA ASP A 62 -8.12 -4.87 7.87
C ASP A 62 -9.51 -5.52 8.06
N ASP A 63 -10.42 -4.84 8.77
CA ASP A 63 -11.81 -5.25 9.05
C ASP A 63 -12.82 -4.48 8.16
N PRO A 64 -12.96 -4.80 6.86
CA PRO A 64 -13.77 -4.01 5.92
C PRO A 64 -15.23 -3.79 6.37
N ALA A 65 -15.83 -4.80 7.01
CA ALA A 65 -17.21 -4.71 7.52
C ALA A 65 -17.40 -3.65 8.62
N MET A 66 -16.35 -3.34 9.38
CA MET A 66 -16.39 -2.32 10.45
C MET A 66 -16.27 -0.89 9.91
N MET A 67 -15.80 -0.74 8.66
CA MET A 67 -15.47 0.56 8.04
C MET A 67 -16.24 0.85 6.75
N ASP A 68 -17.16 -0.06 6.37
CA ASP A 68 -18.00 0.00 5.17
C ASP A 68 -17.18 0.32 3.90
N LEU A 69 -16.17 -0.52 3.64
CA LEU A 69 -15.30 -0.40 2.47
C LEU A 69 -14.83 -1.77 1.97
N ASP A 70 -14.44 -1.83 0.70
CA ASP A 70 -13.67 -2.92 0.12
C ASP A 70 -12.25 -2.46 -0.27
N LEU A 71 -11.46 -3.34 -0.89
CA LEU A 71 -10.10 -2.99 -1.29
C LEU A 71 -10.05 -1.89 -2.35
N GLY A 72 -11.00 -1.87 -3.29
CA GLY A 72 -11.05 -0.84 -4.33
C GLY A 72 -11.34 0.53 -3.73
N GLU A 73 -12.28 0.58 -2.78
CA GLU A 73 -12.60 1.77 -2.00
C GLU A 73 -11.41 2.25 -1.14
N GLU A 74 -10.64 1.35 -0.53
CA GLU A 74 -9.43 1.72 0.21
C GLU A 74 -8.39 2.39 -0.71
N TYR A 75 -8.14 1.80 -1.88
CA TYR A 75 -7.27 2.39 -2.90
C TYR A 75 -7.78 3.75 -3.37
N ARG A 76 -9.10 3.91 -3.59
CA ARG A 76 -9.71 5.19 -3.97
C ARG A 76 -9.50 6.27 -2.90
N ARG A 77 -9.73 5.94 -1.63
CA ARG A 77 -9.53 6.87 -0.51
C ARG A 77 -8.07 7.29 -0.35
N VAL A 78 -7.14 6.35 -0.51
CA VAL A 78 -5.69 6.65 -0.54
C VAL A 78 -5.36 7.54 -1.73
N ALA A 79 -5.88 7.24 -2.92
CA ALA A 79 -5.67 8.04 -4.12
C ALA A 79 -6.12 9.49 -3.94
N GLU A 80 -7.30 9.70 -3.36
CA GLU A 80 -7.85 11.03 -3.08
C GLU A 80 -7.06 11.78 -2.01
N ALA A 81 -6.69 11.10 -0.92
CA ALA A 81 -5.94 11.73 0.17
C ALA A 81 -4.56 12.23 -0.29
N TYR A 82 -3.91 11.50 -1.20
CA TYR A 82 -2.55 11.79 -1.64
C TYR A 82 -2.44 12.28 -3.09
N THR A 83 -3.56 12.49 -3.79
CA THR A 83 -3.63 12.88 -5.21
C THR A 83 -2.79 11.94 -6.10
N LEU A 84 -2.98 10.64 -5.94
CA LEU A 84 -2.27 9.60 -6.70
C LEU A 84 -3.05 9.19 -7.94
N GLY A 85 -2.35 9.00 -9.06
CA GLY A 85 -2.90 8.39 -10.27
C GLY A 85 -2.70 6.88 -10.31
N ALA A 86 -3.21 6.23 -11.37
CA ALA A 86 -3.16 4.78 -11.53
C ALA A 86 -1.73 4.21 -11.48
N GLU A 87 -0.73 4.96 -11.99
CA GLU A 87 0.67 4.52 -11.94
C GLU A 87 1.19 4.37 -10.51
N GLN A 88 0.97 5.37 -9.65
CA GLN A 88 1.43 5.29 -8.26
C GLN A 88 0.68 4.22 -7.48
N LEU A 89 -0.64 4.09 -7.69
CA LEU A 89 -1.45 3.04 -7.07
C LEU A 89 -1.00 1.63 -7.52
N GLY A 90 -0.67 1.48 -8.80
CA GLY A 90 -0.16 0.22 -9.35
C GLY A 90 1.14 -0.24 -8.68
N LEU A 91 1.97 0.69 -8.21
CA LEU A 91 3.20 0.33 -7.48
C LEU A 91 2.90 -0.29 -6.11
N PHE A 92 1.91 0.22 -5.36
CA PHE A 92 1.45 -0.44 -4.13
C PHE A 92 0.91 -1.85 -4.37
N ALA A 93 0.19 -2.05 -5.48
CA ALA A 93 -0.32 -3.37 -5.85
C ALA A 93 0.81 -4.34 -6.23
N LEU A 94 1.82 -3.88 -6.98
CA LEU A 94 3.03 -4.66 -7.30
C LEU A 94 3.82 -5.02 -6.04
N GLU A 95 3.97 -4.09 -5.10
CA GLU A 95 4.58 -4.33 -3.78
C GLU A 95 3.74 -5.35 -2.97
N GLY A 96 2.41 -5.30 -3.10
CA GLY A 96 1.48 -6.31 -2.59
C GLY A 96 1.79 -7.71 -3.13
N ILE A 97 1.96 -7.84 -4.45
CA ILE A 97 2.32 -9.11 -5.11
C ILE A 97 3.69 -9.60 -4.61
N ASP A 98 4.67 -8.71 -4.49
CA ASP A 98 6.00 -9.03 -3.99
C ASP A 98 5.99 -9.49 -2.52
N SER A 99 4.95 -9.14 -1.77
CA SER A 99 4.77 -9.46 -0.35
C SER A 99 3.95 -10.73 -0.07
N THR A 100 3.44 -11.38 -1.12
CA THR A 100 2.64 -12.60 -0.98
C THR A 100 3.46 -13.76 -0.44
N TRP A 101 2.77 -14.79 0.06
CA TRP A 101 3.37 -16.08 0.40
C TRP A 101 3.39 -17.07 -0.77
N LEU A 102 3.19 -16.59 -1.99
CA LEU A 102 3.32 -17.39 -3.19
C LEU A 102 4.77 -17.86 -3.35
N ASP A 103 4.93 -18.98 -4.03
CA ASP A 103 6.24 -19.35 -4.53
C ASP A 103 6.73 -18.37 -5.60
N GLU A 104 8.01 -18.46 -5.92
CA GLU A 104 8.65 -17.53 -6.83
C GLU A 104 8.13 -17.65 -8.28
N SER A 105 7.66 -18.82 -8.72
CA SER A 105 7.03 -18.98 -10.03
C SER A 105 5.69 -18.27 -10.10
N ASP A 106 4.81 -18.53 -9.13
CA ASP A 106 3.46 -18.00 -9.08
C ASP A 106 3.46 -16.49 -8.87
N ARG A 107 4.34 -15.98 -7.99
CA ARG A 107 4.51 -14.53 -7.80
C ARG A 107 4.94 -13.85 -9.09
N ARG A 108 5.90 -14.41 -9.85
CA ARG A 108 6.32 -13.83 -11.14
C ARG A 108 5.22 -13.88 -12.19
N ALA A 109 4.44 -14.96 -12.23
CA ALA A 109 3.31 -15.07 -13.15
C ALA A 109 2.26 -14.00 -12.84
N LEU A 110 1.86 -13.87 -11.58
CA LEU A 110 0.89 -12.88 -11.12
C LEU A 110 1.40 -11.45 -11.35
N ARG A 111 2.69 -11.19 -11.07
CA ARG A 111 3.30 -9.89 -11.34
C ARG A 111 3.21 -9.52 -12.82
N LYS A 112 3.58 -10.43 -13.71
CA LYS A 112 3.54 -10.21 -15.16
C LYS A 112 2.11 -9.97 -15.66
N GLU A 113 1.14 -10.72 -15.13
CA GLU A 113 -0.27 -10.50 -15.43
C GLU A 113 -0.70 -9.09 -15.04
N PHE A 114 -0.44 -8.69 -13.79
CA PHE A 114 -0.81 -7.37 -13.28
C PHE A 114 -0.08 -6.22 -13.99
N GLU A 115 1.19 -6.37 -14.33
CA GLU A 115 1.91 -5.39 -15.16
C GLU A 115 1.23 -5.18 -16.52
N GLY A 116 0.67 -6.24 -17.11
CA GLY A 116 -0.14 -6.16 -18.33
C GLY A 116 -1.46 -5.41 -18.12
N ASP A 117 -2.14 -5.64 -17.00
CA ASP A 117 -3.39 -4.95 -16.67
C ASP A 117 -3.16 -3.47 -16.33
N LEU A 118 -2.07 -3.14 -15.66
CA LEU A 118 -1.71 -1.76 -15.36
C LEU A 118 -1.47 -0.94 -16.63
N VAL A 119 -0.91 -1.55 -17.68
CA VAL A 119 -0.78 -0.90 -19.01
C VAL A 119 -2.15 -0.62 -19.63
N ARG A 120 -3.12 -1.52 -19.47
CA ARG A 120 -4.49 -1.33 -19.98
C ARG A 120 -5.22 -0.22 -19.23
N LEU A 121 -5.15 -0.22 -17.90
CA LEU A 121 -5.78 0.79 -17.05
C LEU A 121 -5.30 2.22 -17.38
N ARG A 122 -4.00 2.38 -17.71
CA ARG A 122 -3.44 3.68 -18.16
C ARG A 122 -4.01 4.15 -19.51
N ALA A 123 -4.37 3.22 -20.40
CA ALA A 123 -4.89 3.58 -21.71
C ALA A 123 -6.34 4.11 -21.64
N ASP A 124 -7.04 3.82 -20.54
CA ASP A 124 -8.43 4.20 -20.30
C ASP A 124 -8.58 5.46 -19.43
N GLU A 125 -7.48 6.05 -18.92
CA GLU A 125 -7.52 7.35 -18.21
C GLU A 125 -7.80 8.50 -19.21
N PRO A 126 -8.89 9.28 -19.02
CA PRO A 126 -9.14 10.45 -19.86
C PRO A 126 -8.06 11.52 -19.61
N VAL A 127 -7.54 12.09 -20.70
CA VAL A 127 -6.60 13.22 -20.72
C VAL A 127 -7.20 14.47 -20.08
#